data_AF-A0A127SN53-F1
#
_entry.id   AF-A0A127SN53-F1
#
_cell.length_a   1.000
_cell.length_b   1.000
_cell.length_c   1.000
_cell.angle_alpha   90.00
_cell.angle_beta   90.00
_cell.angle_gamma   90.00
#
_symmetry.space_group_name_H-M   'P 1'
#
loop_
_entity.id
_entity.type
_entity.pdbx_description
1 polymer ?
#
loop_
_entity_poly.entity_id
_entity_poly.type
_entity_poly.pdbx_seq_one_letter_code
_entity_poly.pdbx_strand_id
1 'polypeptide(L)'
;MIIQAELKCKQTGCEADPCAVDKVIELPSPRFRQFSRALLADYDFIAENKNAIRHDDDARHCLLILDAEGMDGFLVDPQGHNYARYSAFVPNARSLL
;
A
#
# COMPACT_ATOMS: atom_id res chain seq x y z
N MET A 1 -14.68 -18.17 16.67
CA MET A 1 -14.27 -16.86 16.10
C MET A 1 -13.43 -17.15 14.87
N ILE A 2 -13.78 -16.59 13.71
CA ILE A 2 -13.06 -16.76 12.45
C ILE A 2 -12.57 -15.38 12.04
N ILE A 3 -11.27 -15.23 11.78
CA ILE A 3 -10.65 -13.97 11.36
C ILE A 3 -9.89 -14.18 10.04
N GLN A 4 -9.70 -13.10 9.28
CA GLN A 4 -8.89 -13.10 8.07
C GLN A 4 -7.47 -12.65 8.40
N ALA A 5 -6.47 -13.44 8.02
CA ALA A 5 -5.06 -13.15 8.22
C ALA A 5 -4.23 -13.76 7.09
N GLU A 6 -3.14 -13.09 6.72
CA GLU A 6 -2.18 -13.62 5.75
C GLU A 6 -1.13 -14.47 6.48
N LEU A 7 -1.16 -15.78 6.27
CA LEU A 7 -0.20 -16.72 6.86
C LEU A 7 0.94 -16.99 5.87
N LYS A 8 2.17 -16.61 6.21
CA LYS A 8 3.38 -16.96 5.46
C LYS A 8 4.03 -18.20 6.10
N CYS A 9 4.33 -19.21 5.30
CA CYS A 9 4.93 -20.46 5.79
C CYS A 9 6.46 -20.34 5.89
N LYS A 10 7.05 -20.78 7.02
CA LYS A 10 8.52 -20.84 7.26
C LYS A 10 9.26 -19.49 7.17
N GLN A 11 8.70 -18.42 7.72
CA GLN A 11 9.48 -17.19 7.92
C GLN A 11 10.48 -17.39 9.06
N THR A 12 11.75 -17.10 8.79
CA THR A 12 12.83 -17.06 9.81
C THR A 12 12.76 -15.83 10.70
N GLY A 13 12.00 -14.79 10.30
CA GLY A 13 11.74 -13.58 11.06
C GLY A 13 10.62 -12.75 10.42
N CYS A 14 10.02 -11.86 11.21
CA CYS A 14 9.06 -10.87 10.74
C CYS A 14 9.80 -9.53 10.57
N GLU A 15 10.85 -9.54 9.73
CA GLU A 15 11.62 -8.34 9.43
C GLU A 15 10.86 -7.53 8.38
N ALA A 16 10.49 -6.30 8.74
CA ALA A 16 9.87 -5.35 7.85
C ALA A 16 10.94 -4.38 7.35
N ASP A 17 10.99 -4.16 6.03
CA ASP A 17 11.83 -3.12 5.46
C ASP A 17 11.31 -1.74 5.89
N PRO A 18 12.18 -0.77 6.23
CA PRO A 18 11.76 0.58 6.48
C PRO A 18 11.08 1.14 5.24
N CYS A 19 9.84 1.61 5.41
CA CYS A 19 9.01 2.16 4.35
C CYS A 19 8.74 3.64 4.65
N ALA A 20 9.17 4.54 3.77
CA ALA A 20 8.85 5.96 3.86
C ALA A 20 7.54 6.23 3.11
N VAL A 21 6.61 6.97 3.71
CA VAL A 21 5.37 7.38 3.04
C VAL A 21 5.60 8.72 2.35
N ASP A 22 5.76 8.68 1.02
CA ASP A 22 5.99 9.89 0.22
C ASP A 22 4.71 10.67 -0.02
N LYS A 23 3.60 9.95 -0.20
CA LYS A 23 2.32 10.56 -0.50
C LYS A 23 1.17 9.71 0.03
N VAL A 24 0.18 10.41 0.56
CA VAL A 24 -1.09 9.83 1.01
C VAL A 24 -2.16 10.10 -0.05
N ILE A 25 -2.89 9.06 -0.43
CA ILE A 25 -3.98 9.13 -1.40
C ILE A 25 -5.22 8.55 -0.74
N GLU A 26 -6.21 9.38 -0.48
CA GLU A 26 -7.51 8.92 0.00
C GLU A 26 -8.40 8.53 -1.18
N LEU A 27 -8.94 7.31 -1.15
CA LEU A 27 -9.88 6.79 -2.14
C LEU A 27 -11.27 6.62 -1.52
N PRO A 28 -12.35 6.84 -2.28
CA PRO A 28 -13.69 6.45 -1.84
C PRO A 28 -13.77 4.96 -1.55
N SER A 29 -14.50 4.55 -0.51
CA SER A 29 -14.57 3.15 -0.06
C SER A 29 -14.99 2.12 -1.14
N PRO A 30 -15.82 2.44 -2.17
CA PRO A 30 -16.04 1.53 -3.30
C PRO A 30 -14.77 1.29 -4.13
N ARG A 31 -14.00 2.35 -4.40
CA ARG A 31 -12.78 2.31 -5.20
C ARG A 31 -11.65 1.63 -4.42
N PHE A 32 -11.56 1.88 -3.11
CA PHE A 32 -10.62 1.20 -2.22
C PHE A 32 -10.88 -0.32 -2.16
N ARG A 33 -12.15 -0.75 -2.05
CA ARG A 33 -12.52 -2.17 -2.11
C ARG A 33 -12.24 -2.82 -3.47
N GLN A 34 -12.34 -2.07 -4.55
CA GLN A 34 -11.95 -2.56 -5.87
C GLN A 34 -10.44 -2.74 -5.95
N PHE A 35 -9.68 -1.76 -5.44
CA PHE A 35 -8.22 -1.80 -5.38
C PHE A 35 -7.71 -3.00 -4.57
N SER A 36 -8.27 -3.25 -3.38
CA SER A 36 -7.85 -4.37 -2.52
C SER A 36 -8.04 -5.75 -3.14
N ARG A 37 -8.93 -5.87 -4.13
CA ARG A 37 -9.22 -7.13 -4.85
C ARG A 37 -8.39 -7.29 -6.12
N ALA A 38 -7.79 -6.22 -6.63
CA ALA A 38 -7.14 -6.21 -7.94
C ALA A 38 -5.88 -5.34 -7.97
N LEU A 39 -4.97 -5.55 -7.01
CA LEU A 39 -3.73 -4.77 -6.83
C LEU A 39 -2.83 -4.68 -8.09
N LEU A 40 -2.88 -5.69 -8.96
CA LEU A 40 -2.13 -5.75 -10.22
C LEU A 40 -2.80 -5.05 -11.40
N ALA A 41 -4.01 -4.54 -11.24
CA ALA A 41 -4.65 -3.73 -12.28
C ALA A 41 -3.98 -2.36 -12.39
N ASP A 42 -4.09 -1.75 -13.57
CA ASP A 42 -3.61 -0.38 -13.77
C ASP A 42 -4.57 0.62 -13.13
N TYR A 43 -4.01 1.59 -12.39
CA TYR A 43 -4.76 2.63 -11.72
C TYR A 43 -4.19 4.02 -12.00
N ASP A 44 -5.05 4.96 -12.35
CA ASP A 44 -4.66 6.34 -12.67
C ASP A 44 -3.93 7.01 -11.51
N PHE A 45 -4.40 6.82 -10.27
CA PHE A 45 -3.78 7.40 -9.09
C PHE A 45 -2.37 6.83 -8.82
N ILE A 46 -2.04 5.65 -9.34
CA ILE A 46 -0.67 5.13 -9.30
C ILE A 46 0.14 5.72 -10.45
N ALA A 47 -0.43 5.73 -11.65
CA ALA A 47 0.21 6.28 -12.84
C ALA A 47 0.61 7.77 -12.69
N GLU A 48 -0.20 8.56 -12.00
CA GLU A 48 0.07 9.97 -11.69
C GLU A 48 1.19 10.15 -10.66
N ASN A 49 1.41 9.18 -9.77
CA ASN A 49 2.31 9.30 -8.62
C ASN A 49 3.57 8.45 -8.72
N LYS A 50 3.68 7.56 -9.72
CA LYS A 50 4.86 6.68 -9.92
C LYS A 50 6.19 7.42 -10.06
N ASN A 51 6.16 8.66 -10.56
CA ASN A 51 7.36 9.50 -10.71
C ASN A 51 7.64 10.38 -9.49
N ALA A 52 6.68 10.50 -8.57
CA ALA A 52 6.83 11.29 -7.36
C ALA A 52 7.60 10.52 -6.27
N ILE A 53 7.65 9.18 -6.41
CA ILE A 53 8.36 8.29 -5.51
C ILE A 53 9.83 8.31 -5.87
N ARG A 54 10.65 8.80 -4.95
CA ARG A 54 12.10 8.74 -5.10
C ARG A 54 12.54 7.34 -4.66
N HIS A 55 13.57 6.78 -5.26
CA HIS A 55 14.19 5.57 -4.74
C HIS A 55 15.57 5.99 -4.21
N ASP A 56 15.69 6.10 -2.89
CA ASP A 56 16.99 6.13 -2.23
C ASP A 56 17.31 4.76 -1.60
N ASP A 57 18.56 4.58 -1.15
CA ASP A 57 19.04 3.30 -0.63
C ASP A 57 18.64 3.06 0.85
N ASP A 58 18.07 4.07 1.53
CA ASP A 58 17.83 4.02 2.98
C ASP A 58 16.42 3.50 3.33
N ALA A 59 15.42 3.73 2.48
CA ALA A 59 14.06 3.23 2.69
C ALA A 59 13.29 2.95 1.39
N ARG A 60 12.33 2.02 1.45
CA ARG A 60 11.35 1.86 0.36
C ARG A 60 10.33 2.97 0.42
N HIS A 61 10.39 3.87 -0.53
CA HIS A 61 9.39 4.90 -0.69
C HIS A 61 8.08 4.32 -1.22
N CYS A 62 7.00 4.59 -0.50
CA CYS A 62 5.69 4.02 -0.71
C CYS A 62 4.63 5.12 -0.81
N LEU A 63 3.58 4.85 -1.59
CA LEU A 63 2.31 5.56 -1.51
C LEU A 63 1.46 4.91 -0.43
N LEU A 64 0.85 5.72 0.43
CA LEU A 64 -0.16 5.24 1.37
C LEU A 64 -1.54 5.49 0.77
N ILE A 65 -2.22 4.41 0.39
CA ILE A 65 -3.60 4.45 -0.10
C ILE A 65 -4.52 4.22 1.09
N LEU A 66 -5.40 5.17 1.38
CA LEU A 66 -6.36 5.11 2.49
C LEU A 66 -7.79 4.98 1.98
N ASP A 67 -8.62 4.30 2.76
CA ASP A 67 -10.07 4.40 2.61
C ASP A 67 -10.56 5.70 3.26
N ALA A 68 -11.25 6.55 2.51
CA ALA A 68 -11.79 7.81 3.00
C ALA A 68 -12.75 7.63 4.20
N GLU A 69 -13.51 6.54 4.22
CA GLU A 69 -14.47 6.22 5.29
C GLU A 69 -13.91 5.24 6.32
N GLY A 70 -12.76 4.61 6.04
CA GLY A 70 -12.12 3.60 6.85
C GLY A 70 -10.93 4.14 7.66
N MET A 71 -10.36 3.24 8.45
CA MET A 71 -9.06 3.47 9.11
C MET A 71 -7.92 2.70 8.43
N ASP A 72 -8.24 1.72 7.60
CA ASP A 72 -7.26 0.83 6.98
C ASP A 72 -6.66 1.44 5.71
N GLY A 73 -5.48 0.95 5.36
CA GLY A 73 -4.76 1.40 4.17
C GLY A 73 -3.88 0.32 3.55
N PHE A 74 -3.31 0.68 2.41
CA PHE A 74 -2.28 -0.10 1.74
C PHE A 74 -1.05 0.78 1.52
N LEU A 75 0.11 0.27 1.90
CA LEU A 75 1.36 0.76 1.36
C LEU A 75 1.55 0.16 -0.03
N VAL A 76 1.91 1.01 -0.99
CA VAL A 76 2.08 0.65 -2.39
C VAL A 76 3.39 1.21 -2.89
N ASP A 77 4.25 0.33 -3.38
CA ASP A 77 5.44 0.72 -4.11
C ASP A 77 5.31 0.26 -5.58
N PRO A 78 5.05 1.20 -6.51
CA PRO A 78 4.87 0.90 -7.92
C PRO A 78 6.18 0.70 -8.70
N GLN A 79 7.35 1.17 -8.21
CA GLN A 79 8.63 1.07 -8.93
C GLN A 79 8.55 1.50 -10.42
N GLY A 80 7.87 2.62 -10.71
CA GLY A 80 7.68 3.13 -12.09
C GLY A 80 6.57 2.45 -12.91
N HIS A 81 5.84 1.49 -12.36
CA HIS A 81 4.64 0.89 -12.98
C HIS A 81 3.35 1.64 -12.65
N ASN A 82 2.26 1.29 -13.31
CA ASN A 82 0.92 1.86 -13.06
C ASN A 82 0.04 0.99 -12.14
N TYR A 83 0.62 -0.05 -11.54
CA TYR A 83 -0.03 -0.99 -10.64
C TYR A 83 0.79 -1.14 -9.34
N ALA A 84 0.20 -1.76 -8.32
CA ALA A 84 0.87 -1.98 -7.04
C ALA A 84 1.84 -3.17 -7.11
N ARG A 85 3.05 -2.94 -7.64
CA ARG A 85 4.08 -3.99 -7.79
C ARG A 85 4.44 -4.64 -6.46
N TYR A 86 4.65 -3.81 -5.44
CA TYR A 86 4.69 -4.23 -4.06
C TYR A 86 3.54 -3.59 -3.30
N SER A 87 2.91 -4.35 -2.42
CA SER A 87 1.86 -3.85 -1.56
C SER A 87 1.88 -4.52 -0.19
N ALA A 88 1.50 -3.77 0.83
CA ALA A 88 1.31 -4.27 2.18
C ALA A 88 0.03 -3.69 2.77
N PHE A 89 -0.81 -4.54 3.33
CA PHE A 89 -1.99 -4.09 4.07
C PHE A 89 -1.56 -3.54 5.42
N VAL A 90 -2.00 -2.32 5.74
CA VAL A 90 -1.73 -1.65 7.00
C VAL A 90 -3.06 -1.40 7.71
N PRO A 91 -3.40 -2.20 8.73
CA PRO A 91 -4.61 -1.95 9.52
C PRO A 91 -4.46 -0.65 10.30
N ASN A 92 -5.54 0.11 10.41
CA ASN A 92 -5.55 1.38 11.12
C ASN A 92 -4.46 2.38 10.66
N ALA A 93 -4.10 2.36 9.38
CA ALA A 93 -3.12 3.24 8.76
C ALA A 93 -3.40 4.74 8.99
N ARG A 94 -4.67 5.14 9.15
CA ARG A 94 -5.04 6.55 9.40
C ARG A 94 -4.49 7.09 10.72
N SER A 95 -4.19 6.23 11.69
CA SER A 95 -3.57 6.63 12.97
C SER A 95 -2.07 6.94 12.84
N LEU A 96 -1.47 6.74 11.66
CA LEU A 96 -0.07 7.05 11.37
C LEU A 96 0.13 8.49 10.85
N LEU A 97 -0.96 9.22 10.59
CA LEU A 97 -0.97 10.63 10.17
C LEU A 97 -1.13 11.55 11.38
#